data_AF-A0A957UJP5-F1
#
_entry.id   AF-A0A957UJP5-F1
#
_cell.length_a   1.000
_cell.length_b   1.000
_cell.length_c   1.000
_cell.angle_alpha   90.00
_cell.angle_beta   90.00
_cell.angle_gamma   90.00
#
_symmetry.space_group_name_H-M   'P 1'
#
loop_
_entity.id
_entity.type
_entity.pdbx_description
1 polymer ?
#
loop_
_entity_poly.entity_id
_entity_poly.type
_entity_poly.pdbx_seq_one_letter_code
_entity_poly.pdbx_strand_id
1 'polypeptide(L)'
;MDTNQLVRALARPPEFATFVMAWASARFTVVCSRELLDEYEHVLYQDYIRKLIYPESLRAFRDYLLDAIEFVSLEPFPAICRDSDDDKVVATAMQGHVDYLLTADKDIFRTCIFFVIAGRNPLAEY
;
A
#
# COMPACT_ATOMS: atom_id res chain seq x y z
N MET A 1 0.60 0.59 -1.02
CA MET A 1 0.57 0.56 0.45
C MET A 1 1.26 -0.72 0.91
N ASP A 2 1.89 -0.78 2.08
CA ASP A 2 2.43 -2.05 2.60
C ASP A 2 1.29 -2.95 3.12
N THR A 3 1.40 -4.26 2.92
CA THR A 3 0.46 -5.29 3.40
C THR A 3 0.20 -5.19 4.90
N ASN A 4 1.23 -4.92 5.71
CA ASN A 4 1.06 -4.80 7.16
C ASN A 4 0.23 -3.55 7.55
N GLN A 5 0.27 -2.48 6.74
CA GLN A 5 -0.53 -1.28 6.96
C GLN A 5 -1.97 -1.51 6.54
N LEU A 6 -2.21 -2.26 5.46
CA LEU A 6 -3.55 -2.68 5.07
C LEU A 6 -4.22 -3.47 6.20
N VAL A 7 -3.54 -4.49 6.73
CA VAL A 7 -4.08 -5.30 7.84
C VAL A 7 -4.39 -4.42 9.05
N ARG A 8 -3.48 -3.51 9.43
CA ARG A 8 -3.71 -2.60 10.57
C ARG A 8 -4.90 -1.68 10.35
N ALA A 9 -5.07 -1.13 9.14
CA ALA A 9 -6.22 -0.32 8.81
C ALA A 9 -7.50 -1.14 8.94
N LEU A 10 -7.57 -2.31 8.32
CA LEU A 10 -8.75 -3.19 8.38
C LEU A 10 -9.10 -3.66 9.80
N ALA A 11 -8.09 -3.78 10.67
CA ALA A 11 -8.25 -4.08 12.10
C ALA A 11 -8.69 -2.87 12.95
N ARG A 12 -8.81 -1.68 12.38
CA ARG A 12 -9.20 -0.44 13.08
C ARG A 12 -10.17 0.40 12.24
N PRO A 13 -11.50 0.18 12.40
CA PRO A 13 -12.51 0.79 11.56
C PRO A 13 -12.45 2.32 11.44
N PRO A 14 -12.16 3.11 12.51
CA PRO A 14 -12.07 4.56 12.38
C PRO A 14 -10.93 5.02 11.46
N GLU A 15 -9.76 4.40 11.57
CA GLU A 15 -8.59 4.67 10.72
C GLU A 15 -8.85 4.25 9.27
N PHE A 16 -9.47 3.08 9.08
CA PHE A 16 -9.87 2.63 7.74
C PHE A 16 -10.89 3.59 7.10
N ALA A 17 -11.92 4.00 7.84
CA ALA A 17 -12.92 4.94 7.34
C ALA A 17 -12.27 6.28 6.95
N THR A 18 -11.32 6.77 7.76
CA THR A 18 -10.57 8.00 7.45
C THR A 18 -9.77 7.86 6.15
N PHE A 19 -9.07 6.74 5.98
CA PHE A 19 -8.33 6.42 4.75
C PHE A 19 -9.26 6.38 3.53
N VAL A 20 -10.38 5.67 3.65
CA VAL A 20 -11.39 5.55 2.58
C VAL A 20 -11.98 6.88 2.20
N MET A 21 -12.36 7.72 3.17
CA MET A 21 -12.91 9.04 2.88
C MET A 21 -11.91 9.93 2.16
N ALA A 22 -10.63 9.89 2.57
CA ALA A 22 -9.58 10.67 1.91
C ALA A 22 -9.32 10.19 0.47
N TRP A 23 -9.30 8.87 0.25
CA TRP A 23 -9.17 8.30 -1.09
C TRP A 23 -10.38 8.61 -1.97
N ALA A 24 -11.60 8.39 -1.50
CA ALA A 24 -12.84 8.68 -2.22
C ALA A 24 -13.00 10.17 -2.55
N SER A 25 -12.39 11.05 -1.73
CA SER A 25 -12.33 12.49 -1.99
C SER A 25 -11.17 12.90 -2.90
N ALA A 26 -10.53 11.95 -3.58
CA ALA A 26 -9.40 12.14 -4.49
C ALA A 26 -8.22 12.90 -3.86
N ARG A 27 -7.99 12.78 -2.55
CA ARG A 27 -6.84 13.41 -1.87
C ARG A 27 -5.52 12.71 -2.17
N PHE A 28 -5.59 11.46 -2.63
CA PHE A 28 -4.49 10.65 -3.13
C PHE A 28 -5.06 9.54 -4.02
N THR A 29 -4.19 8.92 -4.83
CA THR A 29 -4.46 7.66 -5.51
C THR A 29 -3.72 6.52 -4.81
N VAL A 30 -4.24 5.31 -4.92
CA VAL A 30 -3.55 4.10 -4.42
C VAL A 30 -3.05 3.34 -5.63
N VAL A 31 -1.72 3.19 -5.69
CA VAL A 31 -1.06 2.35 -6.69
C VAL A 31 -0.76 0.98 -6.09
N CYS A 32 -1.02 -0.07 -6.86
CA CYS A 32 -0.73 -1.45 -6.50
C CYS A 32 -0.24 -2.23 -7.74
N SER A 33 0.61 -3.23 -7.55
CA SER A 33 0.87 -4.23 -8.58
C SER A 33 0.01 -5.47 -8.39
N ARG A 34 0.02 -6.39 -9.36
CA ARG A 34 -0.66 -7.68 -9.19
C ARG A 34 -0.01 -8.54 -8.11
N GLU A 35 1.31 -8.56 -8.07
CA GLU A 35 2.10 -9.31 -7.08
C GLU A 35 1.82 -8.84 -5.65
N LEU A 36 1.66 -7.53 -5.47
CA LEU A 36 1.31 -6.94 -4.17
C LEU A 36 -0.16 -7.23 -3.80
N LEU A 37 -1.07 -7.20 -4.78
CA LEU A 37 -2.46 -7.58 -4.54
C LEU A 37 -2.60 -9.07 -4.17
N ASP A 38 -1.87 -9.95 -4.85
CA ASP A 38 -1.84 -11.38 -4.56
C ASP A 38 -1.33 -11.64 -3.14
N GLU A 39 -0.35 -10.86 -2.68
CA GLU A 39 0.10 -10.90 -1.30
C GLU A 39 -0.99 -10.43 -0.32
N TYR A 40 -1.69 -9.34 -0.63
CA TYR A 40 -2.81 -8.90 0.20
C TYR A 40 -3.84 -10.01 0.36
N GLU A 41 -4.27 -10.62 -0.74
CA GLU A 41 -5.24 -11.71 -0.70
C GLU A 41 -4.69 -12.92 0.09
N HIS A 42 -3.42 -13.27 -0.11
CA HIS A 42 -2.77 -14.34 0.63
C HIS A 42 -2.76 -14.09 2.15
N VAL A 43 -2.37 -12.88 2.57
CA VAL A 43 -2.28 -12.49 3.99
C VAL A 43 -3.66 -12.35 4.62
N LEU A 44 -4.61 -11.72 3.92
CA LEU A 44 -5.98 -11.54 4.41
C LEU A 44 -6.76 -12.86 4.47
N TYR A 45 -6.33 -13.89 3.76
CA TYR A 45 -6.90 -15.23 3.85
C TYR A 45 -6.47 -15.98 5.12
N GLN A 46 -5.34 -15.62 5.73
CA GLN A 46 -4.80 -16.33 6.89
C GLN A 46 -5.74 -16.27 8.11
N ASP A 47 -6.02 -17.42 8.72
CA ASP A 47 -6.98 -17.54 9.84
C ASP A 47 -6.67 -16.62 11.02
N TYR A 48 -5.39 -16.44 11.33
CA TYR A 48 -4.98 -15.56 12.43
C TYR A 48 -5.19 -14.08 12.09
N ILE A 49 -5.04 -13.68 10.82
CA ILE A 49 -5.31 -12.31 10.36
C ILE A 49 -6.83 -12.06 10.31
N ARG A 50 -7.61 -13.02 9.81
CA ARG A 50 -9.08 -12.92 9.73
C ARG A 50 -9.73 -12.68 11.10
N LYS A 51 -9.11 -13.16 12.18
CA LYS A 51 -9.55 -12.92 13.57
C LYS A 51 -9.25 -11.51 14.08
N LEU A 52 -8.34 -10.79 13.44
CA LEU A 52 -7.91 -9.44 13.84
C LEU A 52 -8.65 -8.34 13.08
N ILE A 53 -9.17 -8.62 11.89
CA ILE A 53 -9.82 -7.64 11.01
C ILE A 53 -11.35 -7.66 11.16
N TYR A 54 -11.96 -6.50 10.92
CA TYR A 54 -13.42 -6.38 10.94
C TYR A 54 -14.00 -6.84 9.58
N PRO A 55 -15.00 -7.73 9.56
CA PRO A 55 -15.61 -8.22 8.33
C PRO A 55 -16.17 -7.11 7.44
N GLU A 56 -16.70 -6.05 8.03
CA GLU A 56 -17.25 -4.88 7.34
C GLU A 56 -16.15 -4.11 6.61
N SER A 57 -15.00 -3.91 7.26
CA SER A 57 -13.84 -3.26 6.64
C SER A 57 -13.30 -4.08 5.46
N LEU A 58 -13.22 -5.41 5.62
CA LEU A 58 -12.76 -6.29 4.54
C LEU A 58 -13.71 -6.28 3.34
N ARG A 59 -15.03 -6.34 3.59
CA ARG A 59 -16.03 -6.20 2.52
C ARG A 59 -15.90 -4.85 1.83
N ALA A 60 -15.79 -3.78 2.59
CA ALA A 60 -15.64 -2.45 2.02
C ALA A 60 -14.36 -2.32 1.15
N PHE A 61 -13.25 -2.92 1.58
CA PHE A 61 -12.04 -2.98 0.77
C PHE A 61 -12.24 -3.73 -0.54
N ARG A 62 -12.80 -4.94 -0.48
CA ARG A 62 -12.99 -5.79 -1.67
C ARG A 62 -14.03 -5.26 -2.65
N ASP A 63 -15.16 -4.77 -2.14
CA ASP A 63 -16.33 -4.45 -2.96
C ASP A 63 -16.28 -3.04 -3.55
N TYR A 64 -15.48 -2.12 -2.97
CA TYR A 64 -15.46 -0.72 -3.38
C TYR A 64 -14.08 -0.15 -3.66
N LEU A 65 -13.05 -0.59 -2.91
CA LEU A 65 -11.74 0.04 -3.01
C LEU A 65 -10.84 -0.61 -4.05
N LEU A 66 -10.96 -1.92 -4.28
CA LEU A 66 -10.17 -2.62 -5.29
C LEU A 66 -10.34 -2.01 -6.68
N ASP A 67 -11.57 -1.63 -7.04
CA ASP A 67 -11.87 -0.99 -8.33
C ASP A 67 -11.29 0.42 -8.47
N ALA A 68 -10.96 1.08 -7.35
CA ALA A 68 -10.36 2.41 -7.33
C ALA A 68 -8.82 2.38 -7.34
N ILE A 69 -8.20 1.19 -7.30
CA ILE A 69 -6.74 1.02 -7.33
C ILE A 69 -6.22 1.25 -8.75
N GLU A 70 -5.16 2.04 -8.85
CA GLU A 70 -4.37 2.15 -10.07
C GLU A 70 -3.34 1.01 -10.12
N PHE A 71 -3.48 0.15 -11.13
CA PHE A 71 -2.58 -0.99 -11.29
C PHE A 71 -1.34 -0.62 -12.11
N VAL A 72 -0.17 -0.95 -11.56
CA VAL A 72 1.11 -0.91 -12.27
C VAL A 72 1.53 -2.33 -12.67
N SER A 73 2.03 -2.47 -13.90
CA SER A 73 2.69 -3.70 -14.34
C SER A 73 4.16 -3.63 -13.94
N LEU A 74 4.64 -4.59 -13.15
CA LEU A 74 6.05 -4.64 -12.80
C LEU A 74 6.85 -5.27 -13.94
N GLU A 75 7.81 -4.51 -14.46
CA GLU A 75 8.93 -5.07 -15.20
C GLU A 75 9.86 -5.83 -14.25
N PRO A 76 10.64 -6.82 -14.74
CA PRO A 76 11.58 -7.56 -13.91
C PRO A 76 12.47 -6.63 -13.09
N PHE A 77 12.47 -6.84 -11.77
CA PHE A 77 13.26 -6.07 -10.81
C PHE A 77 14.30 -6.98 -10.13
N PRO A 78 15.49 -6.44 -9.77
CA PRO A 78 16.46 -7.19 -8.98
C PRO A 78 15.96 -7.39 -7.56
N ALA A 79 16.61 -8.25 -6.77
CA ALA A 79 16.43 -8.24 -5.32
C ALA A 79 16.82 -6.86 -4.76
N ILE A 80 15.91 -6.22 -4.03
CA ILE A 80 16.03 -4.82 -3.55
C ILE A 80 16.27 -4.81 -2.05
N CYS A 81 15.40 -5.50 -1.33
CA CYS A 81 15.36 -5.62 0.11
C CYS A 81 16.18 -6.82 0.59
N ARG A 82 16.47 -6.86 1.90
CA ARG A 82 17.08 -8.03 2.53
C ARG A 82 16.09 -9.19 2.62
N ASP A 83 14.82 -8.86 2.84
CA ASP A 83 13.70 -9.78 2.76
C ASP A 83 13.10 -9.68 1.36
N SER A 84 13.07 -10.79 0.63
CA SER A 84 12.51 -10.83 -0.72
C SER A 84 11.01 -10.58 -0.74
N ASP A 85 10.31 -10.78 0.40
CA ASP A 85 8.89 -10.50 0.49
C ASP A 85 8.59 -8.99 0.37
N ASP A 86 9.53 -8.12 0.75
CA ASP A 86 9.36 -6.67 0.63
C ASP A 86 9.67 -6.13 -0.78
N ASP A 87 10.33 -6.92 -1.63
CA ASP A 87 10.79 -6.46 -2.95
C ASP A 87 9.64 -5.94 -3.80
N LYS A 88 8.49 -6.63 -3.78
CA LYS A 88 7.31 -6.24 -4.57
C LYS A 88 6.68 -4.94 -4.07
N VAL A 89 6.75 -4.65 -2.78
CA VAL A 89 6.28 -3.37 -2.20
C VAL A 89 7.13 -2.23 -2.76
N VAL A 90 8.45 -2.39 -2.74
CA VAL A 90 9.38 -1.37 -3.23
C VAL A 90 9.34 -1.25 -4.75
N ALA A 91 9.29 -2.36 -5.48
CA ALA A 91 9.16 -2.37 -6.93
C ALA A 91 7.87 -1.67 -7.37
N THR A 92 6.74 -1.92 -6.68
CA THR A 92 5.47 -1.21 -6.92
C THR A 92 5.63 0.29 -6.72
N ALA A 93 6.27 0.71 -5.63
CA ALA A 93 6.48 2.13 -5.36
C ALA A 93 7.36 2.79 -6.43
N MET A 94 8.47 2.15 -6.81
CA MET A 94 9.43 2.67 -7.77
C MET A 94 8.86 2.75 -9.19
N GLN A 95 8.29 1.65 -9.67
CA GLN A 95 7.77 1.55 -11.05
C GLN A 95 6.40 2.23 -11.19
N GLY A 96 5.65 2.32 -10.10
CA GLY A 96 4.41 3.10 -10.01
C GLY A 96 4.63 4.59 -9.79
N HIS A 97 5.89 5.05 -9.68
CA HIS A 97 6.26 6.46 -9.47
C HIS A 97 5.49 7.14 -8.33
N VAL A 98 5.28 6.44 -7.21
CA VAL A 98 4.47 6.97 -6.10
C VAL A 98 5.19 8.07 -5.35
N ASP A 99 4.46 9.09 -4.91
CA ASP A 99 5.02 10.15 -4.04
C ASP A 99 5.29 9.64 -2.61
N TYR A 100 4.52 8.66 -2.16
CA TYR A 100 4.58 8.16 -0.77
C TYR A 100 4.45 6.64 -0.71
N LEU A 101 5.34 6.02 0.08
CA LEU A 101 5.22 4.63 0.50
C LEU A 101 4.73 4.55 1.95
N LEU A 102 3.52 4.03 2.14
CA LEU A 102 2.95 3.79 3.47
C LEU A 102 3.41 2.43 4.00
N THR A 103 4.40 2.41 4.90
CA THR A 103 4.97 1.21 5.53
C THR A 103 5.31 1.45 7.01
N ALA A 104 5.33 0.40 7.84
CA ALA A 104 5.91 0.45 9.19
C ALA A 104 7.33 -0.14 9.25
N ASP A 105 7.82 -0.73 8.16
CA ASP A 105 9.14 -1.31 8.11
C ASP A 105 10.19 -0.20 7.95
N LYS A 106 11.09 -0.10 8.93
CA LYS A 106 12.15 0.90 8.93
C LYS A 106 13.36 0.48 8.10
N ASP A 107 13.52 -0.81 7.84
CA ASP A 107 14.61 -1.38 7.06
C ASP A 107 14.37 -1.25 5.56
N ILE A 108 13.12 -1.15 5.10
CA ILE A 108 12.78 -0.73 3.72
C ILE A 108 13.47 0.60 3.39
N PHE A 109 13.43 1.58 4.30
CA PHE A 109 14.09 2.89 4.10
C PHE A 109 15.62 2.85 4.20
N ARG A 110 16.19 1.85 4.90
CA ARG A 110 17.64 1.73 5.10
C ARG A 110 18.32 0.99 3.96
N THR A 111 17.63 0.00 3.39
CA THR A 111 18.15 -0.86 2.33
C THR A 111 17.89 -0.23 0.95
N CYS A 112 16.76 0.46 0.79
CA CYS A 112 16.41 1.19 -0.42
C CYS A 112 16.85 2.65 -0.30
N ILE A 113 18.13 2.93 -0.52
CA ILE A 113 18.55 4.30 -0.85
C ILE A 113 18.01 4.57 -2.25
N PHE A 114 16.87 5.26 -2.39
CA PHE A 114 16.64 6.35 -3.36
C PHE A 114 15.22 6.93 -3.23
N PHE A 115 15.20 8.27 -3.14
CA PHE A 115 14.08 9.21 -3.22
C PHE A 115 12.80 8.88 -2.43
N VAL A 116 12.76 9.38 -1.19
CA VAL A 116 11.58 10.17 -0.80
C VAL A 116 11.54 11.35 -1.79
N ILE A 117 10.82 11.22 -2.91
CA ILE A 117 10.20 12.39 -3.51
C ILE A 117 9.10 12.77 -2.53
N ALA A 118 9.48 13.45 -1.44
CA ALA A 118 8.56 14.39 -0.84
C ALA A 118 8.25 15.35 -1.98
N GLY A 119 7.11 15.15 -2.62
CA GLY A 119 6.66 15.94 -3.75
C GLY A 119 6.98 17.40 -3.48
N ARG A 120 7.72 18.02 -4.41
CA ARG A 120 7.69 19.47 -4.56
C ARG A 120 6.22 19.86 -4.46
N ASN A 121 5.88 20.57 -3.39
CA ASN A 121 4.60 21.25 -3.29
C ASN A 121 4.53 22.27 -4.45
N PRO A 122 3.68 22.10 -5.47
CA PRO A 122 3.53 23.11 -6.52
C PRO A 122 2.86 24.39 -6.00
N LEU A 123 2.42 24.41 -4.73
CA LEU A 123 1.81 25.56 -4.05
C LEU A 123 2.74 26.19 -3.00
N ALA A 124 4.06 25.92 -3.04
CA ALA A 124 5.05 26.61 -2.18
C ALA A 124 5.66 27.86 -2.83
N GLU A 125 5.20 28.26 -4.02
CA GLU A 125 5.59 29.51 -4.68
C GLU A 125 4.34 30.33 -5.04
N TYR A 126 3.61 30.84 -4.04
CA TYR A 126 2.78 32.04 -4.14
C TYR A 126 2.66 32.72 -2.78
#